data_AF-R7Y2M6-F1
#
_entry.id   AF-R7Y2M6-F1
#
_cell.length_a   1.000
_cell.length_b   1.000
_cell.length_c   1.000
_cell.angle_alpha   90.00
_cell.angle_beta   90.00
_cell.angle_gamma   90.00
#
_symmetry.space_group_name_H-M   'P 1'
#
loop_
_entity.id
_entity.type
_entity.pdbx_description
1 polymer ?
#
loop_
_entity_poly.entity_id
_entity_poly.type
_entity_poly.pdbx_seq_one_letter_code
_entity_poly.pdbx_strand_id
1 'polypeptide(L)'
;MELTTVWFVAIAFFWVGYFALEGFDFGVGMLLPVLAKDDTERRVMINTIGPVWDGNEVWLLVAGGATFAAFPHWYATLFSGFYLPLLLILVALIARGVAFEYRHKRHDAQWQSRWDTAITFGSLVPAVLWGIAFANLVAGVPIDADKEFTGGLLTLLNPFGLLGGLVTLSLFITHGATFIALKTAGDIRVRARDLAWRSGLVAIVLTIFFLTWLQAKTGSPASAAVFAVAALLLVVGVRSAYVGREGVSFAGTFGAIALAVTGMFVALFPDVMPSTTDVAFSLTTTNAAATDYSLTIMTWAAAIFTPMVLGYQAWTYWVFRQRIGTHHIPTVELAAK
;
A
#
# COMPACT_ATOMS: atom_id res chain seq x y z
N MET A 1 -9.21 24.23 13.70
CA MET A 1 -9.58 22.99 12.98
C MET A 1 -10.10 22.05 14.04
N GLU A 2 -11.30 21.48 13.85
CA GLU A 2 -11.87 20.50 14.79
C GLU A 2 -10.92 19.30 14.94
N LEU A 3 -10.82 18.73 16.14
CA LEU A 3 -9.94 17.58 16.39
C LEU A 3 -10.33 16.37 15.54
N THR A 4 -11.61 16.21 15.22
CA THR A 4 -12.10 15.19 14.29
C THR A 4 -11.51 15.36 12.89
N THR A 5 -11.45 16.57 12.35
CA THR A 5 -10.79 16.85 11.06
C THR A 5 -9.30 16.55 11.13
N VAL A 6 -8.63 16.95 12.23
CA VAL A 6 -7.19 16.67 12.42
C VAL A 6 -6.93 15.16 12.39
N TRP A 7 -7.75 14.37 13.10
CA TRP A 7 -7.60 12.93 13.14
C TRP A 7 -7.97 12.23 11.83
N PHE A 8 -8.97 12.74 11.09
CA PHE A 8 -9.24 12.26 9.74
C PHE A 8 -8.02 12.43 8.82
N VAL A 9 -7.41 13.63 8.85
CA VAL A 9 -6.19 13.91 8.08
C VAL A 9 -5.01 13.05 8.55
N ALA A 10 -4.87 12.82 9.85
CA ALA A 10 -3.82 11.95 10.40
C ALA A 10 -3.97 10.49 9.94
N ILE A 11 -5.19 9.96 9.95
CA ILE A 11 -5.47 8.60 9.46
C ILE A 11 -5.24 8.51 7.95
N ALA A 12 -5.67 9.51 7.18
CA ALA A 12 -5.36 9.59 5.76
C ALA A 12 -3.85 9.58 5.52
N PHE A 13 -3.08 10.33 6.30
CA PHE A 13 -1.62 10.33 6.26
C PHE A 13 -1.02 8.95 6.55
N PHE A 14 -1.52 8.21 7.55
CA PHE A 14 -1.04 6.86 7.83
C PHE A 14 -1.34 5.87 6.70
N TRP A 15 -2.54 5.92 6.12
CA TRP A 15 -2.88 5.10 4.95
C TRP A 15 -2.06 5.45 3.70
N VAL A 16 -1.84 6.74 3.46
CA VAL A 16 -0.97 7.23 2.38
C VAL A 16 0.45 6.70 2.55
N GLY A 17 1.01 6.79 3.76
CA GLY A 17 2.33 6.26 4.07
C GLY A 17 2.41 4.75 3.88
N TYR A 18 1.42 4.00 4.39
CA TYR A 18 1.34 2.55 4.19
C TYR A 18 1.35 2.19 2.70
N PHE A 19 0.45 2.74 1.89
CA PHE A 19 0.39 2.38 0.47
C PHE A 19 1.63 2.81 -0.33
N ALA A 20 2.23 3.95 0.01
CA ALA A 20 3.42 4.43 -0.68
C ALA A 20 4.69 3.64 -0.27
N LEU A 21 4.80 3.22 0.99
CA LEU A 21 5.95 2.45 1.48
C LEU A 21 5.79 0.96 1.22
N GLU A 22 4.68 0.37 1.64
CA GLU A 22 4.41 -1.05 1.47
C GLU A 22 4.16 -1.43 0.00
N GLY A 23 3.70 -0.48 -0.81
CA GLY A 23 3.40 -0.73 -2.22
C GLY A 23 4.58 -1.27 -3.02
N PHE A 24 5.81 -0.80 -2.75
CA PHE A 24 6.99 -1.37 -3.41
C PHE A 24 7.43 -2.69 -2.78
N ASP A 25 7.22 -2.92 -1.48
CA ASP A 25 7.51 -4.21 -0.82
C ASP A 25 6.62 -5.32 -1.38
N PHE A 26 5.32 -5.05 -1.54
CA PHE A 26 4.42 -5.93 -2.26
C PHE A 26 4.90 -6.19 -3.69
N GLY A 27 5.28 -5.13 -4.40
CA GLY A 27 5.83 -5.23 -5.74
C GLY A 27 7.07 -6.12 -5.81
N VAL A 28 8.04 -5.96 -4.91
CA VAL A 28 9.24 -6.81 -4.84
C VAL A 28 8.87 -8.27 -4.62
N GLY A 29 7.99 -8.56 -3.66
CA GLY A 29 7.55 -9.93 -3.37
C GLY A 29 6.83 -10.61 -4.53
N MET A 30 5.96 -9.88 -5.24
CA MET A 30 5.26 -10.37 -6.44
C MET A 30 6.21 -10.64 -7.61
N LEU A 31 7.30 -9.88 -7.70
CA LEU A 31 8.23 -9.95 -8.82
C LEU A 31 9.34 -10.98 -8.65
N LEU A 32 9.48 -11.62 -7.48
CA LEU A 32 10.47 -12.67 -7.23
C LEU A 32 10.50 -13.75 -8.33
N PRO A 33 9.39 -14.39 -8.72
CA PRO A 33 9.39 -15.41 -9.76
C PRO A 33 9.55 -14.85 -11.17
N VAL A 34 9.38 -13.54 -11.36
CA VAL A 34 9.37 -12.89 -12.68
C VAL A 34 10.74 -12.34 -13.07
N LEU A 35 11.44 -11.69 -12.14
CA LEU A 35 12.68 -10.96 -12.42
C LEU A 35 13.94 -11.76 -12.11
N ALA A 36 13.92 -12.61 -11.08
CA ALA A 36 15.08 -13.37 -10.65
C ALA A 36 15.23 -14.69 -11.42
N LYS A 37 16.42 -14.91 -11.97
CA LYS A 37 16.78 -16.12 -12.72
C LYS A 37 17.21 -17.26 -11.81
N ASP A 38 17.90 -16.94 -10.71
CA ASP A 38 18.46 -17.91 -9.76
C ASP A 38 18.20 -17.50 -8.30
N ASP A 39 18.61 -18.34 -7.34
CA ASP A 39 18.43 -18.05 -5.90
C ASP A 39 19.23 -16.81 -5.46
N THR A 40 20.40 -16.57 -6.04
CA THR A 40 21.23 -15.41 -5.71
C THR A 40 20.51 -14.11 -6.05
N GLU A 41 19.91 -14.00 -7.24
CA GLU A 41 19.11 -12.85 -7.64
C GLU A 41 17.84 -12.69 -6.78
N ARG A 42 17.19 -13.80 -6.37
CA ARG A 42 16.06 -13.74 -5.41
C ARG A 42 16.50 -13.16 -4.08
N ARG A 43 17.65 -13.59 -3.55
CA ARG A 43 18.23 -13.05 -2.32
C ARG A 43 18.60 -11.58 -2.45
N VAL A 44 19.12 -11.14 -3.61
CA VAL A 44 19.35 -9.70 -3.87
C VAL A 44 18.06 -8.92 -3.74
N MET A 45 16.97 -9.37 -4.39
CA MET A 45 15.66 -8.70 -4.33
C MET A 45 15.13 -8.62 -2.90
N ILE A 46 15.10 -9.74 -2.17
CA ILE A 46 14.63 -9.78 -0.78
C ILE A 46 15.46 -8.84 0.11
N ASN A 47 16.79 -8.84 -0.04
CA ASN A 47 17.67 -7.98 0.74
C ASN A 47 17.52 -6.48 0.42
N THR A 48 16.90 -6.11 -0.71
CA THR A 48 16.62 -4.69 -0.98
C THR A 48 15.55 -4.11 -0.04
N ILE A 49 14.63 -4.96 0.44
CA ILE A 49 13.53 -4.58 1.34
C ILE A 49 13.75 -5.06 2.78
N GLY A 50 14.65 -6.03 2.99
CA GLY A 50 14.97 -6.63 4.30
C GLY A 50 15.09 -5.63 5.48
N PRO A 51 15.80 -4.50 5.34
CA PRO A 51 15.94 -3.53 6.43
C PRO A 51 14.72 -2.63 6.72
N VAL A 52 13.68 -2.64 5.86
CA VAL A 52 12.59 -1.65 5.91
C VAL A 52 11.19 -2.24 5.91
N TRP A 53 10.97 -3.45 5.38
CA TRP A 53 9.63 -4.02 5.17
C TRP A 53 8.81 -4.12 6.47
N ASP A 54 9.43 -4.58 7.56
CA ASP A 54 8.76 -4.71 8.87
C ASP A 54 8.33 -3.32 9.39
N GLY A 55 9.19 -2.31 9.24
CA GLY A 55 8.85 -0.93 9.57
C GLY A 55 7.75 -0.32 8.69
N ASN A 56 7.62 -0.77 7.44
CA ASN A 56 6.56 -0.32 6.53
C ASN A 56 5.21 -0.94 6.90
N GLU A 57 5.19 -2.21 7.30
CA GLU A 57 3.97 -2.88 7.78
C GLU A 57 3.40 -2.21 9.04
N VAL A 58 4.24 -1.63 9.90
CA VAL A 58 3.77 -0.89 11.10
C VAL A 58 2.85 0.28 10.73
N TRP A 59 2.96 0.87 9.54
CA TRP A 59 2.04 1.92 9.10
C TRP A 59 0.59 1.43 9.00
N LEU A 60 0.37 0.17 8.62
CA LEU A 60 -0.96 -0.45 8.65
C LEU A 60 -1.50 -0.55 10.07
N LEU A 61 -0.64 -0.99 11.01
CA LEU A 61 -1.03 -1.12 12.42
C LEU A 61 -1.40 0.22 13.02
N VAL A 62 -0.63 1.27 12.74
CA VAL A 62 -0.92 2.63 13.20
C VAL A 62 -2.17 3.18 12.52
N ALA A 63 -2.37 2.97 11.22
CA ALA A 63 -3.58 3.40 10.52
C ALA A 63 -4.85 2.74 11.10
N GLY A 64 -4.82 1.42 11.30
CA GLY A 64 -5.92 0.68 11.92
C GLY A 64 -6.14 1.05 13.39
N GLY A 65 -5.08 1.15 14.19
CA GLY A 65 -5.14 1.52 15.60
C GLY A 65 -5.59 2.97 15.82
N ALA A 66 -5.14 3.90 14.99
CA ALA A 66 -5.61 5.29 15.00
C ALA A 66 -7.08 5.38 14.60
N THR A 67 -7.53 4.58 13.62
CA THR A 67 -8.95 4.50 13.25
C THR A 67 -9.78 3.97 14.41
N PHE A 68 -9.35 2.91 15.08
CA PHE A 68 -10.01 2.39 16.29
C PHE A 68 -10.13 3.45 17.39
N ALA A 69 -9.03 4.16 17.67
CA ALA A 69 -8.97 5.08 18.79
C ALA A 69 -9.66 6.42 18.51
N ALA A 70 -9.59 6.95 17.28
CA ALA A 70 -10.18 8.23 16.91
C ALA A 70 -11.61 8.10 16.36
N PHE A 71 -11.93 7.01 15.65
CA PHE A 71 -13.23 6.77 15.02
C PHE A 71 -13.74 5.33 15.26
N PRO A 72 -14.13 4.98 16.50
CA PRO A 72 -14.47 3.61 16.86
C PRO A 72 -15.61 3.02 16.04
N HIS A 73 -16.61 3.82 15.66
CA HIS A 73 -17.70 3.36 14.78
C HIS A 73 -17.21 3.04 13.37
N TRP A 74 -16.32 3.87 12.81
CA TRP A 74 -15.71 3.60 11.51
C TRP A 74 -14.90 2.30 11.56
N TYR A 75 -14.09 2.13 12.60
CA TYR A 75 -13.33 0.89 12.80
C TYR A 75 -14.26 -0.32 12.89
N ALA A 76 -15.31 -0.26 13.72
CA ALA A 76 -16.21 -1.37 13.94
C ALA A 76 -16.93 -1.79 12.64
N THR A 77 -17.50 -0.84 11.91
CA THR A 77 -18.22 -1.12 10.66
C THR A 77 -17.28 -1.60 9.56
N LEU A 78 -16.07 -1.04 9.45
CA LEU A 78 -15.08 -1.46 8.46
C LEU A 78 -14.61 -2.89 8.71
N PHE A 79 -14.17 -3.21 9.94
CA PHE A 79 -13.60 -4.52 10.25
C PHE A 79 -14.64 -5.64 10.32
N SER A 80 -15.87 -5.34 10.74
CA SER A 80 -16.97 -6.31 10.70
C SER A 80 -17.50 -6.51 9.28
N GLY A 81 -17.71 -5.42 8.53
CA GLY A 81 -18.26 -5.49 7.19
C GLY A 81 -17.30 -6.11 6.18
N PHE A 82 -16.01 -5.77 6.26
CA PHE A 82 -14.98 -6.28 5.34
C PHE A 82 -14.21 -7.44 5.97
N TYR A 83 -14.85 -8.18 6.89
CA TYR A 83 -14.24 -9.25 7.67
C TYR A 83 -13.45 -10.24 6.81
N LEU A 84 -14.08 -10.80 5.77
CA LEU A 84 -13.43 -11.85 4.97
C LEU A 84 -12.24 -11.32 4.15
N PRO A 85 -12.34 -10.20 3.41
CA PRO A 85 -11.15 -9.59 2.78
C PRO A 85 -10.03 -9.26 3.77
N LEU A 86 -10.35 -8.66 4.93
CA LEU A 86 -9.35 -8.28 5.92
C LEU A 86 -8.70 -9.51 6.58
N LEU A 87 -9.45 -10.58 6.81
CA LEU A 87 -8.91 -11.86 7.28
C LEU A 87 -7.93 -12.46 6.26
N LEU A 88 -8.28 -12.45 4.97
CA LEU A 88 -7.39 -12.94 3.92
C LEU A 88 -6.12 -12.11 3.81
N ILE A 89 -6.23 -10.77 3.94
CA ILE A 89 -5.07 -9.88 4.03
C ILE A 89 -4.19 -10.26 5.22
N LEU A 90 -4.78 -10.41 6.41
CA LEU A 90 -4.05 -10.76 7.63
C LEU A 90 -3.29 -12.08 7.47
N VAL A 91 -3.95 -13.14 7.00
CA VAL A 91 -3.31 -14.45 6.78
C VAL A 91 -2.18 -14.35 5.75
N ALA A 92 -2.38 -13.59 4.67
CA ALA A 92 -1.36 -13.38 3.65
C ALA A 92 -0.13 -12.62 4.20
N LEU A 93 -0.34 -11.58 5.01
CA LEU A 93 0.74 -10.83 5.65
C LEU A 93 1.50 -11.69 6.67
N ILE A 94 0.81 -12.49 7.48
CA ILE A 94 1.46 -13.45 8.40
C ILE A 94 2.34 -14.43 7.62
N ALA A 95 1.80 -15.03 6.54
CA ALA A 95 2.55 -15.94 5.71
C ALA A 95 3.78 -15.26 5.09
N ARG A 96 3.66 -14.00 4.67
CA ARG A 96 4.75 -13.19 4.09
C ARG A 96 5.86 -12.91 5.11
N GLY A 97 5.52 -12.43 6.30
CA GLY A 97 6.48 -12.12 7.36
C GLY A 97 7.26 -13.37 7.80
N VAL A 98 6.56 -14.48 8.02
CA VAL A 98 7.21 -15.77 8.32
C VAL A 98 8.10 -16.22 7.18
N ALA A 99 7.69 -16.01 5.92
CA ALA A 99 8.48 -16.42 4.77
C ALA A 99 9.81 -15.68 4.66
N PHE A 100 9.87 -14.38 4.92
CA PHE A 100 11.14 -13.64 4.92
C PHE A 100 12.14 -14.18 5.96
N GLU A 101 11.64 -14.49 7.16
CA GLU A 101 12.47 -15.02 8.25
C GLU A 101 12.88 -16.48 8.05
N TYR A 102 12.01 -17.32 7.49
CA TYR A 102 12.21 -18.77 7.46
C TYR A 102 12.89 -19.25 6.17
N ARG A 103 12.76 -18.51 5.07
CA ARG A 103 13.34 -18.89 3.77
C ARG A 103 14.83 -19.23 3.85
N HIS A 104 15.60 -18.43 4.57
CA HIS A 104 17.06 -18.58 4.64
C HIS A 104 17.55 -19.61 5.68
N LYS A 105 16.65 -20.20 6.49
CA LYS A 105 17.00 -21.15 7.55
C LYS A 105 17.38 -22.55 7.03
N ARG A 106 16.97 -22.90 5.81
CA ARG A 106 17.35 -24.17 5.16
C ARG A 106 17.73 -23.93 3.70
N HIS A 107 18.80 -24.58 3.26
CA HIS A 107 19.31 -24.48 1.88
C HIS A 107 18.65 -25.45 0.89
N ASP A 108 17.61 -26.16 1.32
CA ASP A 108 16.86 -27.08 0.46
C ASP A 108 16.03 -26.30 -0.59
N ALA A 109 16.11 -26.72 -1.86
CA ALA A 109 15.44 -26.01 -2.96
C ALA A 109 13.90 -26.06 -2.85
N GLN A 110 13.32 -27.16 -2.36
CA GLN A 110 11.87 -27.24 -2.14
C GLN A 110 11.44 -26.33 -0.98
N TRP A 111 12.24 -26.26 0.09
CA TRP A 111 12.00 -25.32 1.19
C TRP A 111 11.97 -23.88 0.69
N GLN A 112 13.01 -23.45 -0.01
CA GLN A 112 13.11 -22.09 -0.51
C GLN A 112 12.00 -21.75 -1.50
N SER A 113 11.65 -22.68 -2.41
CA SER A 113 10.57 -22.48 -3.38
C SER A 113 9.18 -22.33 -2.73
N ARG A 114 8.90 -23.08 -1.66
CA ARG A 114 7.65 -22.92 -0.90
C ARG A 114 7.56 -21.55 -0.23
N TRP A 115 8.66 -21.06 0.34
CA TRP A 115 8.69 -19.72 0.93
C TRP A 115 8.69 -18.61 -0.12
N ASP A 116 9.33 -18.80 -1.27
CA ASP A 116 9.21 -17.88 -2.41
C ASP A 116 7.74 -17.75 -2.86
N THR A 117 7.03 -18.87 -2.93
CA THR A 117 5.59 -18.89 -3.24
C THR A 117 4.79 -18.14 -2.17
N ALA A 118 5.09 -18.36 -0.90
CA ALA A 118 4.45 -17.65 0.22
C ALA A 118 4.72 -16.14 0.19
N ILE A 119 5.92 -15.68 -0.18
CA ILE A 119 6.23 -14.26 -0.36
C ILE A 119 5.40 -13.69 -1.53
N THR A 120 5.36 -14.39 -2.66
CA THR A 120 4.63 -13.93 -3.85
C THR A 120 3.13 -13.80 -3.59
N PHE A 121 2.48 -14.82 -3.03
CA PHE A 121 1.05 -14.75 -2.71
C PHE A 121 0.75 -13.86 -1.49
N GLY A 122 1.65 -13.86 -0.51
CA GLY A 122 1.62 -12.97 0.65
C GLY A 122 1.69 -11.50 0.26
N SER A 123 2.26 -11.17 -0.90
CA SER A 123 2.24 -9.83 -1.48
C SER A 123 1.10 -9.58 -2.46
N LEU A 124 0.74 -10.57 -3.28
CA LEU A 124 -0.30 -10.44 -4.30
C LEU A 124 -1.69 -10.28 -3.69
N VAL A 125 -2.01 -11.10 -2.68
CA VAL A 125 -3.35 -11.11 -2.07
C VAL A 125 -3.66 -9.75 -1.41
N PRO A 126 -2.79 -9.18 -0.56
CA PRO A 126 -3.03 -7.84 -0.02
C PRO A 126 -3.05 -6.75 -1.10
N ALA A 127 -2.15 -6.83 -2.09
CA ALA A 127 -2.11 -5.85 -3.19
C ALA A 127 -3.47 -5.72 -3.88
N VAL A 128 -4.16 -6.83 -4.15
CA VAL A 128 -5.48 -6.82 -4.80
C VAL A 128 -6.59 -6.44 -3.82
N LEU A 129 -6.63 -7.09 -2.65
CA LEU A 129 -7.74 -6.93 -1.70
C LEU A 129 -7.82 -5.52 -1.11
N TRP A 130 -6.69 -4.85 -0.89
CA TRP A 130 -6.70 -3.46 -0.44
C TRP A 130 -7.33 -2.52 -1.48
N GLY A 131 -7.06 -2.72 -2.77
CA GLY A 131 -7.68 -1.93 -3.84
C GLY A 131 -9.19 -2.14 -3.91
N ILE A 132 -9.64 -3.39 -3.76
CA ILE A 132 -11.07 -3.71 -3.69
C ILE A 132 -11.71 -3.04 -2.47
N ALA A 133 -11.06 -3.12 -1.30
CA ALA A 133 -11.56 -2.53 -0.07
C ALA A 133 -11.68 -1.00 -0.17
N PHE A 134 -10.61 -0.30 -0.57
CA PHE A 134 -10.62 1.17 -0.66
C PHE A 134 -11.52 1.70 -1.77
N ALA A 135 -11.61 1.02 -2.91
CA ALA A 135 -12.56 1.41 -3.95
C ALA A 135 -14.01 1.39 -3.44
N ASN A 136 -14.40 0.32 -2.74
CA ASN A 136 -15.73 0.22 -2.15
C ASN A 136 -15.93 1.19 -0.99
N LEU A 137 -14.92 1.36 -0.13
CA LEU A 137 -14.97 2.31 0.98
C LEU A 137 -15.32 3.73 0.50
N VAL A 138 -14.65 4.20 -0.56
CA VAL A 138 -14.83 5.56 -1.06
C VAL A 138 -16.08 5.70 -1.93
N ALA A 139 -16.46 4.65 -2.66
CA ALA A 139 -17.69 4.64 -3.46
C ALA A 139 -18.97 4.46 -2.62
N GLY A 140 -18.82 4.08 -1.35
CA GLY A 140 -19.89 3.75 -0.43
C GLY A 140 -20.28 2.27 -0.44
N VAL A 141 -20.85 1.81 0.68
CA VAL A 141 -21.28 0.43 0.89
C VAL A 141 -22.65 0.39 1.60
N PRO A 142 -23.41 -0.72 1.51
CA PRO A 142 -24.71 -0.80 2.18
C PRO A 142 -24.54 -0.85 3.71
N ILE A 143 -25.00 0.21 4.37
CA ILE A 143 -24.97 0.38 5.83
C ILE A 143 -26.38 0.74 6.30
N ASP A 144 -26.84 0.12 7.38
CA ASP A 144 -28.16 0.39 7.97
C ASP A 144 -28.12 1.44 9.11
N ALA A 145 -29.27 1.67 9.75
CA ALA A 145 -29.43 2.64 10.81
C ALA A 145 -28.57 2.35 12.06
N ASP A 146 -28.23 1.08 12.29
CA ASP A 146 -27.41 0.63 13.42
C ASP A 146 -25.90 0.72 13.11
N LYS A 147 -25.55 1.31 11.95
CA LYS A 147 -24.17 1.44 11.43
C LYS A 147 -23.56 0.08 11.07
N GLU A 148 -24.39 -0.92 10.80
CA GLU A 148 -23.93 -2.26 10.43
C GLU A 148 -23.87 -2.40 8.91
N PHE A 149 -22.81 -3.04 8.43
CA PHE A 149 -22.71 -3.40 7.02
C PHE A 149 -23.63 -4.58 6.73
N THR A 150 -24.56 -4.40 5.79
CA THR A 150 -25.61 -5.40 5.48
C THR A 150 -25.28 -6.24 4.24
N GLY A 151 -24.11 -6.03 3.63
CA GLY A 151 -23.66 -6.80 2.46
C GLY A 151 -22.85 -8.05 2.82
N GLY A 152 -22.17 -8.61 1.81
CA GLY A 152 -21.20 -9.69 1.98
C GLY A 152 -20.02 -9.56 1.03
N LEU A 153 -19.17 -10.59 0.94
CA LEU A 153 -17.99 -10.59 0.07
C LEU A 153 -18.33 -10.24 -1.38
N LEU A 154 -19.40 -10.81 -1.93
CA LEU A 154 -19.80 -10.60 -3.32
C LEU A 154 -20.24 -9.15 -3.59
N THR A 155 -20.73 -8.45 -2.58
CA THR A 155 -21.04 -7.02 -2.67
C THR A 155 -19.78 -6.20 -2.95
N LEU A 156 -18.64 -6.60 -2.38
CA LEU A 156 -17.35 -5.93 -2.56
C LEU A 156 -16.69 -6.30 -3.90
N LEU A 157 -16.93 -7.52 -4.41
CA LEU A 157 -16.43 -8.00 -5.70
C LEU A 157 -17.24 -7.49 -6.91
N ASN A 158 -17.72 -6.26 -6.85
CA ASN A 158 -18.37 -5.59 -7.98
C ASN A 158 -17.33 -5.05 -8.99
N PRO A 159 -17.75 -4.68 -10.22
CA PRO A 159 -16.82 -4.22 -11.26
C PRO A 159 -15.93 -3.04 -10.85
N PHE A 160 -16.45 -2.12 -10.04
CA PHE A 160 -15.69 -0.96 -9.56
C PHE A 160 -14.63 -1.36 -8.52
N GLY A 161 -15.00 -2.23 -7.58
CA GLY A 161 -14.08 -2.83 -6.61
C GLY A 161 -12.96 -3.63 -7.29
N LEU A 162 -13.33 -4.49 -8.24
CA LEU A 162 -12.36 -5.30 -9.02
C LEU A 162 -11.38 -4.42 -9.80
N LEU A 163 -11.87 -3.32 -10.41
CA LEU A 163 -11.00 -2.34 -11.05
C LEU A 163 -10.03 -1.72 -10.03
N GLY A 164 -10.50 -1.35 -8.83
CA GLY A 164 -9.64 -0.88 -7.75
C GLY A 164 -8.53 -1.87 -7.40
N GLY A 165 -8.85 -3.16 -7.29
CA GLY A 165 -7.87 -4.23 -7.07
C GLY A 165 -6.85 -4.39 -8.20
N LEU A 166 -7.28 -4.25 -9.47
CA LEU A 166 -6.37 -4.27 -10.62
C LEU A 166 -5.46 -3.04 -10.67
N VAL A 167 -5.97 -1.88 -10.24
CA VAL A 167 -5.17 -0.64 -10.13
C VAL A 167 -4.08 -0.81 -9.10
N THR A 168 -4.39 -1.22 -7.87
CA THR A 168 -3.37 -1.41 -6.83
C THR A 168 -2.37 -2.50 -7.20
N LEU A 169 -2.83 -3.61 -7.79
CA LEU A 169 -1.95 -4.66 -8.31
C LEU A 169 -0.95 -4.12 -9.35
N SER A 170 -1.44 -3.42 -10.38
CA SER A 170 -0.59 -2.89 -11.46
C SER A 170 0.33 -1.76 -10.98
N LEU A 171 -0.15 -0.90 -10.08
CA LEU A 171 0.65 0.14 -9.43
C LEU A 171 1.77 -0.47 -8.60
N PHE A 172 1.50 -1.46 -7.74
CA PHE A 172 2.51 -2.06 -6.88
C PHE A 172 3.52 -2.89 -7.66
N ILE A 173 3.11 -3.62 -8.70
CA ILE A 173 4.06 -4.26 -9.63
C ILE A 173 5.01 -3.23 -10.24
N THR A 174 4.46 -2.12 -10.74
CA THR A 174 5.27 -1.05 -11.34
C THR A 174 6.17 -0.40 -10.30
N HIS A 175 5.65 -0.08 -9.12
CA HIS A 175 6.38 0.59 -8.05
C HIS A 175 7.52 -0.29 -7.53
N GLY A 176 7.27 -1.59 -7.28
CA GLY A 176 8.30 -2.57 -6.93
C GLY A 176 9.36 -2.72 -8.02
N ALA A 177 8.98 -2.78 -9.30
CA ALA A 177 9.94 -2.82 -10.40
C ALA A 177 10.84 -1.56 -10.45
N THR A 178 10.26 -0.38 -10.23
CA THR A 178 11.04 0.87 -10.13
C THR A 178 11.97 0.88 -8.92
N PHE A 179 11.53 0.36 -7.77
CA PHE A 179 12.33 0.24 -6.57
C PHE A 179 13.48 -0.75 -6.75
N ILE A 180 13.23 -1.92 -7.32
CA ILE A 180 14.28 -2.91 -7.65
C ILE A 180 15.30 -2.27 -8.59
N ALA A 181 14.87 -1.57 -9.65
CA ALA A 181 15.80 -0.89 -10.54
C ALA A 181 16.65 0.16 -9.80
N LEU A 182 16.05 0.93 -8.89
CA LEU A 182 16.75 1.92 -8.07
C LEU A 182 17.78 1.28 -7.12
N LYS A 183 17.43 0.15 -6.50
CA LYS A 183 18.14 -0.50 -5.40
C LYS A 183 19.10 -1.61 -5.82
N THR A 184 19.08 -2.03 -7.07
CA THR A 184 19.93 -3.14 -7.55
C THR A 184 20.99 -2.69 -8.55
N ALA A 185 22.01 -3.53 -8.76
CA ALA A 185 23.04 -3.36 -9.78
C ALA A 185 23.15 -4.60 -10.69
N GLY A 186 23.69 -4.43 -11.90
CA GLY A 186 23.86 -5.50 -12.89
C GLY A 186 22.59 -5.78 -13.71
N ASP A 187 22.47 -7.00 -14.23
CA ASP A 187 21.41 -7.35 -15.19
C ASP A 187 20.00 -7.22 -14.62
N ILE A 188 19.82 -7.53 -13.32
CA ILE A 188 18.53 -7.43 -12.65
C ILE A 188 17.96 -6.00 -12.68
N ARG A 189 18.82 -4.99 -12.56
CA ARG A 189 18.45 -3.57 -12.67
C ARG A 189 17.86 -3.25 -14.05
N VAL A 190 18.49 -3.75 -15.11
CA VAL A 190 18.06 -3.49 -16.50
C VAL A 190 16.72 -4.17 -16.77
N ARG A 191 16.54 -5.42 -16.33
CA ARG A 191 15.26 -6.14 -16.46
C ARG A 191 14.14 -5.48 -15.65
N ALA A 192 14.43 -5.06 -14.42
CA ALA A 192 13.48 -4.36 -13.58
C ALA A 192 13.03 -3.04 -14.21
N ARG A 193 13.95 -2.30 -14.84
CA ARG A 193 13.64 -1.05 -15.57
C ARG A 193 12.73 -1.30 -16.77
N ASP A 194 13.03 -2.30 -17.59
CA ASP A 194 12.20 -2.65 -18.76
C ASP A 194 10.80 -3.11 -18.33
N LEU A 195 10.73 -3.91 -17.26
CA LEU A 195 9.44 -4.32 -16.69
C LEU A 195 8.66 -3.13 -16.13
N ALA A 196 9.31 -2.22 -15.40
CA ALA A 196 8.66 -1.02 -14.84
C ALA A 196 8.05 -0.13 -15.94
N TRP A 197 8.71 0.00 -17.09
CA TRP A 197 8.15 0.70 -18.24
C TRP A 197 6.90 -0.02 -18.78
N ARG A 198 7.00 -1.33 -19.04
CA ARG A 198 5.91 -2.12 -19.65
C ARG A 198 4.69 -2.24 -18.73
N SER A 199 4.91 -2.59 -17.45
CA SER A 199 3.83 -2.67 -16.46
C SER A 199 3.26 -1.28 -16.16
N GLY A 200 4.10 -0.25 -16.20
CA GLY A 200 3.71 1.13 -15.99
C GLY A 200 2.69 1.65 -17.00
N LEU A 201 2.75 1.21 -18.26
CA LEU A 201 1.73 1.55 -19.26
C LEU A 201 0.35 1.02 -18.87
N VAL A 202 0.29 -0.22 -18.38
CA VAL A 202 -0.96 -0.82 -17.88
C VAL A 202 -1.44 -0.06 -16.64
N ALA A 203 -0.53 0.23 -15.71
CA ALA A 203 -0.86 0.98 -14.50
C ALA A 203 -1.39 2.38 -14.80
N ILE A 204 -0.84 3.10 -15.79
CA ILE A 204 -1.35 4.40 -16.23
C ILE A 204 -2.80 4.29 -16.71
N VAL A 205 -3.08 3.37 -17.63
CA VAL A 205 -4.41 3.23 -18.23
C VAL A 205 -5.44 2.89 -17.15
N LEU A 206 -5.15 1.88 -16.31
CA LEU A 206 -6.07 1.47 -15.25
C LEU A 206 -6.27 2.57 -14.21
N THR A 207 -5.20 3.24 -13.78
CA THR A 207 -5.27 4.30 -12.75
C THR A 207 -6.04 5.50 -13.27
N ILE A 208 -5.77 5.99 -14.48
CA ILE A 208 -6.50 7.13 -15.05
C ILE A 208 -7.99 6.79 -15.20
N PHE A 209 -8.29 5.60 -15.71
CA PHE A 209 -9.68 5.15 -15.87
C PHE A 209 -10.40 5.08 -14.51
N PHE A 210 -9.78 4.45 -13.52
CA PHE A 210 -10.33 4.34 -12.18
C PHE A 210 -10.52 5.69 -11.49
N LEU A 211 -9.51 6.57 -11.50
CA LEU A 211 -9.59 7.89 -10.88
C LEU A 211 -10.64 8.77 -11.55
N THR A 212 -10.79 8.68 -12.88
CA THR A 212 -11.84 9.41 -13.61
C THR A 212 -13.23 8.90 -13.23
N TRP A 213 -13.39 7.59 -13.11
CA TRP A 213 -14.66 7.00 -12.67
C TRP A 213 -14.97 7.37 -11.21
N LEU A 214 -14.00 7.25 -10.31
CA LEU A 214 -14.15 7.66 -8.92
C LEU A 214 -14.53 9.14 -8.81
N GLN A 215 -13.84 10.00 -9.55
CA GLN A 215 -14.13 11.43 -9.60
C GLN A 215 -15.56 11.73 -10.07
N ALA A 216 -16.07 10.98 -11.06
CA ALA A 216 -17.44 11.14 -11.53
C ALA A 216 -18.48 10.64 -10.51
N LYS A 217 -18.12 9.69 -9.65
CA LYS A 217 -19.01 9.08 -8.66
C LYS A 217 -19.14 9.92 -7.39
N THR A 218 -18.01 10.32 -6.80
CA THR A 218 -17.97 10.94 -5.47
C THR A 218 -17.01 12.13 -5.37
N GLY A 219 -16.38 12.53 -6.48
CA GLY A 219 -15.32 13.53 -6.45
C GLY A 219 -15.79 14.98 -6.34
N SER A 220 -14.92 15.81 -5.77
CA SER A 220 -15.02 17.27 -5.70
C SER A 220 -13.98 17.94 -6.62
N PRO A 221 -14.04 19.26 -6.88
CA PRO A 221 -12.98 19.95 -7.63
C PRO A 221 -11.59 19.81 -6.99
N ALA A 222 -11.53 19.70 -5.65
CA ALA A 222 -10.28 19.48 -4.94
C ALA A 222 -9.72 18.07 -5.20
N SER A 223 -10.54 17.02 -5.14
CA SER A 223 -10.08 15.66 -5.48
C SER A 223 -9.70 15.56 -6.95
N ALA A 224 -10.38 16.27 -7.86
CA ALA A 224 -10.03 16.30 -9.27
C ALA A 224 -8.61 16.83 -9.51
N ALA A 225 -8.25 17.93 -8.83
CA ALA A 225 -6.90 18.50 -8.92
C ALA A 225 -5.85 17.52 -8.39
N VAL A 226 -6.12 16.88 -7.24
CA VAL A 226 -5.20 15.89 -6.65
C VAL A 226 -5.03 14.67 -7.56
N PHE A 227 -6.13 14.14 -8.13
CA PHE A 227 -6.09 13.02 -9.07
C PHE A 227 -5.36 13.36 -10.36
N ALA A 228 -5.52 14.57 -10.89
CA ALA A 228 -4.80 15.02 -12.07
C ALA A 228 -3.28 15.05 -11.82
N VAL A 229 -2.86 15.55 -10.66
CA VAL A 229 -1.43 15.56 -10.28
C VAL A 229 -0.93 14.13 -10.06
N ALA A 230 -1.73 13.25 -9.43
CA ALA A 230 -1.38 11.84 -9.25
C ALA A 230 -1.13 11.14 -10.61
N ALA A 231 -2.04 11.33 -11.57
CA ALA A 231 -1.91 10.79 -12.92
C ALA A 231 -0.67 11.35 -13.65
N LEU A 232 -0.41 12.65 -13.52
CA LEU A 232 0.78 13.28 -14.11
C LEU A 232 2.07 12.71 -13.52
N LEU A 233 2.17 12.56 -12.19
CA LEU A 233 3.33 11.97 -11.53
C LEU A 233 3.55 10.51 -11.96
N LEU A 234 2.47 9.74 -12.14
CA LEU A 234 2.57 8.37 -12.64
C LEU A 234 3.15 8.35 -14.05
N VAL A 235 2.63 9.18 -14.96
CA VAL A 235 3.14 9.30 -16.34
C VAL A 235 4.60 9.72 -16.36
N VAL A 236 4.99 10.72 -15.56
CA VAL A 236 6.38 11.17 -15.44
C VAL A 236 7.28 10.07 -14.87
N GLY A 237 6.81 9.34 -13.85
CA GLY A 237 7.53 8.24 -13.25
C GLY A 237 7.80 7.11 -14.25
N VAL A 238 6.74 6.61 -14.90
CA VAL A 238 6.83 5.54 -15.90
C VAL A 238 7.69 5.96 -17.10
N ARG A 239 7.54 7.18 -17.62
CA ARG A 239 8.41 7.70 -18.68
C ARG A 239 9.87 7.78 -18.24
N SER A 240 10.13 8.14 -16.99
CA SER A 240 11.49 8.20 -16.43
C SER A 240 12.12 6.81 -16.31
N ALA A 241 11.32 5.75 -16.13
CA ALA A 241 11.80 4.36 -16.21
C ALA A 241 12.39 4.06 -17.60
N TYR A 242 11.68 4.44 -18.68
CA TYR A 242 12.15 4.26 -20.05
C TYR A 242 13.48 4.96 -20.33
N VAL A 243 13.63 6.20 -19.83
CA VAL A 243 14.85 7.01 -20.00
C VAL A 243 16.00 6.57 -19.05
N GLY A 244 15.73 5.68 -18.10
CA GLY A 244 16.72 5.19 -17.13
C GLY A 244 17.01 6.13 -15.96
N ARG A 245 16.12 7.09 -15.68
CA ARG A 245 16.20 7.97 -14.50
C ARG A 245 15.44 7.35 -13.33
N GLU A 246 16.02 6.33 -12.73
CA GLU A 246 15.36 5.50 -11.69
C GLU A 246 14.91 6.29 -10.45
N GLY A 247 15.68 7.28 -10.00
CA GLY A 247 15.28 8.11 -8.85
C GLY A 247 14.01 8.93 -9.14
N VAL A 248 13.88 9.48 -10.35
CA VAL A 248 12.68 10.21 -10.77
C VAL A 248 11.52 9.25 -11.00
N SER A 249 11.80 8.05 -11.53
CA SER A 249 10.82 6.99 -11.71
C SER A 249 10.18 6.55 -10.40
N PHE A 250 11.02 6.29 -9.39
CA PHE A 250 10.56 5.93 -8.06
C PHE A 250 9.81 7.08 -7.39
N ALA A 251 10.34 8.31 -7.42
CA ALA A 251 9.66 9.47 -6.84
C ALA A 251 8.29 9.75 -7.50
N GLY A 252 8.20 9.58 -8.82
CA GLY A 252 6.94 9.73 -9.57
C GLY A 252 5.90 8.68 -9.20
N THR A 253 6.28 7.40 -9.12
CA THR A 253 5.36 6.32 -8.70
C THR A 253 4.97 6.44 -7.23
N PHE A 254 5.91 6.77 -6.34
CA PHE A 254 5.66 7.02 -4.92
C PHE A 254 4.67 8.17 -4.73
N GLY A 255 4.93 9.31 -5.37
CA GLY A 255 4.05 10.48 -5.31
C GLY A 255 2.68 10.23 -5.96
N ALA A 256 2.62 9.45 -7.04
CA ALA A 256 1.36 9.07 -7.66
C ALA A 256 0.48 8.23 -6.74
N ILE A 257 1.05 7.21 -6.08
CA ILE A 257 0.31 6.38 -5.11
C ILE A 257 -0.15 7.26 -3.93
N ALA A 258 0.76 8.06 -3.38
CA ALA A 258 0.44 8.93 -2.25
C ALA A 258 -0.70 9.91 -2.57
N LEU A 259 -0.66 10.55 -3.74
CA LEU A 259 -1.71 11.48 -4.16
C LEU A 259 -2.99 10.78 -4.61
N ALA A 260 -2.93 9.59 -5.21
CA ALA A 260 -4.14 8.83 -5.53
C ALA A 260 -4.93 8.51 -4.25
N VAL A 261 -4.24 8.03 -3.20
CA VAL A 261 -4.86 7.75 -1.89
C VAL A 261 -5.30 9.06 -1.21
N THR A 262 -4.48 10.12 -1.26
CA THR A 262 -4.87 11.44 -0.73
C THR A 262 -6.16 11.93 -1.40
N GLY A 263 -6.26 11.84 -2.72
CA GLY A 263 -7.44 12.26 -3.47
C GLY A 263 -8.68 11.44 -3.13
N MET A 264 -8.53 10.14 -2.82
CA MET A 264 -9.62 9.31 -2.30
C MET A 264 -10.15 9.86 -0.97
N PHE A 265 -9.28 10.20 -0.02
CA PHE A 265 -9.70 10.80 1.26
C PHE A 265 -10.28 12.21 1.08
N VAL A 266 -9.79 12.99 0.12
CA VAL A 266 -10.37 14.30 -0.23
C VAL A 266 -11.77 14.16 -0.83
N ALA A 267 -12.02 13.12 -1.64
CA ALA A 267 -13.35 12.81 -2.17
C ALA A 267 -14.29 12.25 -1.10
N LEU A 268 -13.72 11.57 -0.09
CA LEU A 268 -14.48 10.96 1.01
C LEU A 268 -14.97 11.99 2.03
N PHE A 269 -14.20 13.03 2.30
CA PHE A 269 -14.52 14.04 3.31
C PHE A 269 -15.84 14.78 3.01
N PRO A 270 -16.75 15.01 3.98
CA PRO A 270 -16.61 14.79 5.44
C PRO A 270 -17.02 13.39 5.94
N ASP A 271 -17.41 12.52 5.02
CA ASP A 271 -17.71 11.12 5.34
C ASP A 271 -16.40 10.38 5.66
N VAL A 272 -16.54 9.27 6.38
CA VAL A 272 -15.48 8.28 6.58
C VAL A 272 -15.88 6.92 6.01
N MET A 273 -17.20 6.67 5.90
CA MET A 273 -17.76 5.49 5.26
C MET A 273 -19.19 5.80 4.79
N PRO A 274 -19.39 6.19 3.51
CA PRO A 274 -20.69 6.54 2.96
C PRO A 274 -21.61 5.32 2.87
N SER A 275 -22.89 5.50 3.20
CA SER A 275 -23.91 4.47 3.01
C SER A 275 -24.55 4.55 1.62
N THR A 276 -24.71 3.41 0.96
CA THR A 276 -25.51 3.31 -0.28
C THR A 276 -26.98 2.96 -0.02
N THR A 277 -27.34 2.61 1.22
CA THR A 277 -28.72 2.28 1.59
C THR A 277 -29.53 3.54 1.83
N ASP A 278 -29.00 4.45 2.65
CA ASP A 278 -29.54 5.79 2.89
C ASP A 278 -28.39 6.71 3.33
N VAL A 279 -28.30 7.90 2.76
CA VAL A 279 -27.27 8.90 3.10
C VAL A 279 -27.31 9.27 4.59
N ALA A 280 -28.48 9.17 5.25
CA ALA A 280 -28.61 9.41 6.68
C ALA A 280 -27.82 8.42 7.55
N PHE A 281 -27.48 7.24 7.01
CA PHE A 281 -26.72 6.20 7.71
C PHE A 281 -25.21 6.28 7.44
N SER A 282 -24.74 7.25 6.66
CA SER A 282 -23.32 7.46 6.43
C SER A 282 -22.58 7.73 7.73
N LEU A 283 -21.41 7.11 7.88
CA LEU A 283 -20.47 7.47 8.93
C LEU A 283 -19.69 8.70 8.52
N THR A 284 -19.68 9.70 9.38
CA THR A 284 -19.02 10.99 9.18
C THR A 284 -17.96 11.22 10.24
N THR A 285 -17.08 12.19 9.97
CA THR A 285 -16.07 12.63 10.93
C THR A 285 -16.66 13.11 12.26
N THR A 286 -17.94 13.46 12.34
CA THR A 286 -18.58 13.92 13.59
C THR A 286 -19.39 12.84 14.28
N ASN A 287 -20.08 11.95 13.55
CA ASN A 287 -20.94 10.93 14.15
C ASN A 287 -20.20 9.61 14.49
N ALA A 288 -18.98 9.45 13.98
CA ALA A 288 -18.16 8.25 14.18
C ALA A 288 -16.97 8.47 15.13
N ALA A 289 -16.71 9.72 15.52
CA ALA A 289 -15.55 10.10 16.32
C ALA A 289 -15.67 9.69 17.79
N ALA A 290 -14.51 9.51 18.42
CA ALA A 290 -14.37 9.42 19.86
C ALA A 290 -14.62 10.78 20.54
N THR A 291 -14.72 10.77 21.87
CA THR A 291 -14.88 12.00 22.67
C THR A 291 -13.69 12.94 22.53
N ASP A 292 -13.93 14.25 22.63
CA ASP A 292 -12.90 15.31 22.55
C ASP A 292 -11.72 15.07 23.49
N TYR A 293 -11.96 14.56 24.69
CA TYR A 293 -10.90 14.26 25.65
C TYR A 293 -9.93 13.20 25.12
N SER A 294 -10.44 12.08 24.60
CA SER A 294 -9.63 11.03 23.97
C SER A 294 -8.85 11.57 22.78
N LEU A 295 -9.51 12.33 21.90
CA LEU A 295 -8.84 12.95 20.74
C LEU A 295 -7.74 13.93 21.17
N THR A 296 -7.92 14.65 22.27
CA THR A 296 -6.90 15.58 22.81
C THR A 296 -5.67 14.82 23.30
N ILE A 297 -5.84 13.77 24.10
CA ILE A 297 -4.72 12.95 24.60
C ILE A 297 -3.94 12.35 23.44
N MET A 298 -4.64 11.71 22.51
CA MET A 298 -4.00 11.08 21.37
C MET A 298 -3.26 12.10 20.51
N THR A 299 -3.79 13.32 20.36
CA THR A 299 -3.14 14.38 19.57
C THR A 299 -1.76 14.71 20.13
N TRP A 300 -1.63 14.84 21.45
CA TRP A 300 -0.34 15.06 22.10
C TRP A 300 0.64 13.90 21.89
N ALA A 301 0.15 12.66 22.01
CA ALA A 301 0.96 11.49 21.73
C ALA A 301 1.45 11.47 20.26
N ALA A 302 0.55 11.68 19.30
CA ALA A 302 0.88 11.72 17.88
C ALA A 302 1.86 12.86 17.54
N ALA A 303 1.70 14.04 18.16
CA ALA A 303 2.59 15.17 17.93
C ALA A 303 4.04 14.90 18.37
N ILE A 304 4.25 14.01 19.35
CA ILE A 304 5.58 13.63 19.84
C ILE A 304 6.14 12.43 19.06
N PHE A 305 5.35 11.36 18.97
CA PHE A 305 5.84 10.09 18.44
C PHE A 305 5.89 10.05 16.91
N THR A 306 4.96 10.69 16.20
CA THR A 306 4.97 10.65 14.72
C THR A 306 6.23 11.30 14.14
N PRO A 307 6.66 12.51 14.56
CA PRO A 307 7.92 13.08 14.05
C PRO A 307 9.15 12.25 14.41
N MET A 308 9.16 11.64 15.61
CA MET A 308 10.24 10.74 16.02
C MET A 308 10.33 9.51 15.12
N VAL A 309 9.17 8.90 14.81
CA VAL A 309 9.05 7.75 13.91
C VAL A 309 9.55 8.09 12.51
N LEU A 310 9.08 9.21 11.96
CA LEU A 310 9.55 9.70 10.67
C LEU A 310 11.05 9.97 10.66
N GLY A 311 11.60 10.51 11.75
CA GLY A 311 13.03 10.79 11.89
C GLY A 311 13.89 9.53 11.82
N TYR A 312 13.60 8.51 12.64
CA TYR A 312 14.39 7.29 12.62
C TYR A 312 14.13 6.46 11.35
N GLN A 313 12.92 6.49 10.79
CA GLN A 313 12.62 5.78 9.55
C GLN A 313 13.37 6.43 8.38
N ALA A 314 13.37 7.76 8.27
CA ALA A 314 14.18 8.47 7.28
C ALA A 314 15.68 8.17 7.44
N TRP A 315 16.18 8.11 8.68
CA TRP A 315 17.55 7.69 8.96
C TRP A 315 17.83 6.27 8.46
N THR A 316 16.91 5.33 8.70
CA THR A 316 17.02 3.93 8.23
C THR A 316 17.15 3.87 6.70
N TYR A 317 16.27 4.56 5.97
CA TYR A 317 16.38 4.66 4.50
C TYR A 317 17.68 5.32 4.04
N TRP A 318 18.16 6.33 4.76
CA TRP A 318 19.43 6.98 4.46
C TRP A 318 20.63 6.03 4.66
N VAL A 319 20.66 5.27 5.76
CA VAL A 319 21.70 4.27 6.03
C VAL A 319 21.73 3.21 4.95
N PHE A 320 20.57 2.65 4.60
CA PHE A 320 20.46 1.58 3.61
C PHE A 320 20.30 2.07 2.17
N ARG A 321 20.67 3.30 1.82
CA ARG A 321 20.42 3.90 0.48
C ARG A 321 21.18 3.25 -0.68
N GLN A 322 22.30 2.57 -0.41
CA GLN A 322 23.17 2.02 -1.46
C GLN A 322 22.51 0.89 -2.25
N ARG A 323 23.06 0.61 -3.44
CA ARG A 323 22.61 -0.49 -4.29
C ARG A 323 23.23 -1.81 -3.86
N ILE A 324 22.48 -2.89 -4.04
CA ILE A 324 22.92 -4.26 -3.79
C ILE A 324 22.99 -5.02 -5.13
N GLY A 325 23.90 -5.97 -5.24
CA GLY A 325 24.05 -6.80 -6.44
C GLY A 325 24.49 -8.20 -6.04
N THR A 326 24.55 -9.12 -7.00
CA THR A 326 24.90 -10.53 -6.75
C THR A 326 26.26 -10.70 -6.07
N HIS A 327 27.24 -9.85 -6.38
CA HIS A 327 28.57 -9.85 -5.76
C HIS A 327 28.58 -9.45 -4.27
N HIS A 328 27.51 -8.85 -3.76
CA HIS A 328 27.36 -8.56 -2.33
C HIS A 328 26.76 -9.73 -1.54
N ILE A 329 26.23 -10.75 -2.22
CA ILE A 329 25.62 -11.90 -1.57
C ILE A 329 26.71 -12.92 -1.23
N PRO A 330 26.90 -13.29 0.06
CA PRO A 330 27.88 -14.29 0.45
C PRO A 330 27.58 -15.63 -0.23
N THR A 331 28.64 -16.28 -0.71
CA THR A 331 28.59 -17.67 -1.16
C THR A 331 28.30 -18.59 0.02
N VAL A 332 27.74 -19.78 -0.24
CA VAL A 332 27.37 -20.76 0.81
C VAL A 332 28.56 -21.09 1.72
N GLU A 333 29.77 -21.12 1.17
CA GLU A 333 31.01 -21.40 1.90
C GLU A 333 31.44 -20.28 2.86
N LEU A 334 31.08 -19.03 2.57
CA LEU A 334 31.35 -17.87 3.43
C LEU A 334 30.29 -17.69 4.52
N ALA A 335 29.05 -18.13 4.28
CA ALA A 335 27.95 -18.04 5.25
C ALA A 335 28.01 -19.12 6.36
N ALA A 336 28.82 -20.16 6.16
CA ALA A 336 29.02 -21.26 7.11
C ALA A 336 30.18 -21.02 8.10
N LYS A 337 30.89 -19.88 7.98
CA LYS A 337 31.93 -19.42 8.92
C LYS A 337 31.37 -18.31 9.81
#